data_AF-A0AA88XL43-F1
#
_entry.id   AF-A0AA88XL43-F1
#
_cell.length_a   1.000
_cell.length_b   1.000
_cell.length_c   1.000
_cell.angle_alpha   90.00
_cell.angle_beta   90.00
_cell.angle_gamma   90.00
#
_symmetry.space_group_name_H-M   'P 1'
#
loop_
_entity.id
_entity.type
_entity.pdbx_description
1 polymer ?
#
loop_
_entity_poly.entity_id
_entity_poly.type
_entity_poly.pdbx_seq_one_letter_code
_entity_poly.pdbx_strand_id
1 'polypeptide(L)'
;MKKNSVSQTPQNKQNWADNKWHSTSKKTNNVKILEPAKTSKNIEKLDLRNGYVPGLLPSRKFTEDQKKIEKRKKARLRTAMTQLSNCTRTLGIVTVILLLLSFALTLVGAATPYWFDVGSYTKGLFQYCSTENSVCDDVSAYLTTDKAKSTWRLVTSLVLVGASLLLIASVCLCCFLNGKEVTYARGCFGVTTLIIMIAGSGTAIGGMVVMTTYYIDDGQSYTLNWSYYLCAVGAGLSFLAFCAFFIYMYLFAWGKRKDKD
;
A
#
# COMPACT_ATOMS: atom_id res chain seq x y z
N MET A 1 17.33 -3.43 -67.08
CA MET A 1 16.37 -4.54 -67.03
C MET A 1 15.59 -4.41 -65.72
N LYS A 2 14.32 -3.96 -65.69
CA LYS A 2 13.07 -4.78 -65.70
C LYS A 2 13.21 -6.00 -64.77
N LYS A 3 12.45 -6.24 -63.69
CA LYS A 3 11.04 -5.93 -63.33
C LYS A 3 10.83 -5.91 -61.80
N ASN A 4 9.75 -5.23 -61.41
CA ASN A 4 9.06 -5.18 -60.13
C ASN A 4 8.61 -6.54 -59.57
N SER A 5 8.37 -6.61 -58.26
CA SER A 5 7.05 -7.04 -57.75
C SER A 5 6.82 -6.63 -56.29
N VAL A 6 5.77 -5.82 -56.13
CA VAL A 6 5.03 -5.46 -54.92
C VAL A 6 4.04 -6.58 -54.59
N SER A 7 3.80 -6.88 -53.32
CA SER A 7 2.61 -7.57 -52.80
C SER A 7 2.54 -7.30 -51.28
N GLN A 8 1.90 -6.21 -50.85
CA GLN A 8 0.52 -6.16 -50.34
C GLN A 8 0.10 -7.30 -49.38
N THR A 9 -0.21 -6.86 -48.16
CA THR A 9 -0.86 -7.51 -47.03
C THR A 9 -2.30 -7.98 -47.35
N PRO A 10 -2.87 -8.83 -46.47
CA PRO A 10 -4.10 -8.36 -45.84
C PRO A 10 -4.10 -8.47 -44.31
N GLN A 11 -4.79 -7.48 -43.74
CA GLN A 11 -5.20 -7.35 -42.35
C GLN A 11 -6.04 -8.55 -41.91
N ASN A 12 -5.76 -9.10 -40.73
CA ASN A 12 -6.73 -9.93 -40.02
C ASN A 12 -7.29 -9.13 -38.83
N LYS A 13 -8.43 -8.46 -39.08
CA LYS A 13 -9.31 -7.90 -38.04
C LYS A 13 -10.20 -9.03 -37.56
N GLN A 14 -10.05 -9.44 -36.30
CA GLN A 14 -11.01 -10.32 -35.65
C GLN A 14 -11.70 -9.56 -34.52
N ASN A 15 -12.88 -9.02 -34.86
CA ASN A 15 -13.89 -8.55 -33.92
C ASN A 15 -14.42 -9.75 -33.13
N TRP A 16 -14.38 -9.68 -31.80
CA TRP A 16 -15.28 -10.45 -30.95
C TRP A 16 -16.11 -9.48 -30.13
N ALA A 17 -17.40 -9.47 -30.49
CA ALA A 17 -18.45 -8.71 -29.88
C ALA A 17 -18.87 -9.32 -28.53
N ASP A 18 -19.33 -8.44 -27.66
CA ASP A 18 -20.53 -8.56 -26.82
C ASP A 18 -20.73 -9.85 -26.01
N ASN A 19 -20.43 -9.76 -24.71
CA ASN A 19 -21.15 -10.53 -23.69
C ASN A 19 -21.72 -9.59 -22.62
N LYS A 20 -22.91 -9.08 -22.95
CA LYS A 20 -23.82 -8.32 -22.11
C LYS A 20 -24.61 -9.30 -21.23
N TRP A 21 -24.18 -9.51 -19.99
CA TRP A 21 -24.97 -10.31 -19.05
C TRP A 21 -26.08 -9.47 -18.45
N HIS A 22 -27.28 -9.76 -18.92
CA HIS A 22 -28.54 -9.25 -18.41
C HIS A 22 -28.80 -9.70 -16.97
N SER A 23 -29.24 -8.73 -16.18
CA SER A 23 -29.99 -8.88 -14.94
C SER A 23 -31.18 -9.83 -15.10
N THR A 24 -31.36 -10.76 -14.17
CA THR A 24 -32.68 -11.36 -13.91
C THR A 24 -33.05 -11.20 -12.44
N SER A 25 -33.94 -10.25 -12.24
CA SER A 25 -34.85 -10.12 -11.10
C SER A 25 -35.70 -11.39 -10.99
N LYS A 26 -35.75 -12.00 -9.80
CA LYS A 26 -36.89 -12.83 -9.38
C LYS A 26 -37.47 -12.26 -8.09
N LYS A 27 -38.67 -11.71 -8.24
CA LYS A 27 -39.55 -11.25 -7.16
C LYS A 27 -40.42 -12.42 -6.69
N THR A 28 -40.51 -12.54 -5.37
CA THR A 28 -41.67 -12.92 -4.52
C THR A 28 -42.32 -14.30 -4.66
N ASN A 29 -42.42 -15.02 -3.53
CA ASN A 29 -43.69 -15.06 -2.77
C ASN A 29 -43.55 -15.66 -1.35
N ASN A 30 -44.09 -14.89 -0.39
CA ASN A 30 -44.95 -15.27 0.73
C ASN A 30 -44.60 -16.49 1.60
N VAL A 31 -44.09 -16.22 2.81
CA VAL A 31 -44.50 -16.96 4.02
C VAL A 31 -44.76 -15.95 5.14
N LYS A 32 -46.00 -15.97 5.67
CA LYS A 32 -46.49 -15.15 6.77
C LYS A 32 -46.16 -15.83 8.10
N ILE A 33 -45.48 -15.10 8.97
CA ILE A 33 -45.65 -14.97 10.44
C ILE A 33 -45.96 -16.25 11.23
N LEU A 34 -45.04 -16.61 12.12
CA LEU A 34 -45.37 -17.03 13.49
C LEU A 34 -44.22 -16.61 14.43
N GLU A 35 -44.50 -15.67 15.35
CA GLU A 35 -43.64 -15.42 16.52
C GLU A 35 -43.71 -16.63 17.46
N PRO A 36 -42.61 -16.92 18.17
CA PRO A 36 -42.78 -17.30 19.56
C PRO A 36 -41.88 -16.51 20.52
N ALA A 37 -42.57 -15.89 21.47
CA ALA A 37 -42.34 -15.88 22.91
C ALA A 37 -40.89 -15.99 23.42
N LYS A 38 -40.49 -14.94 24.14
CA LYS A 38 -39.37 -14.88 25.09
C LYS A 38 -39.35 -16.10 26.03
N THR A 39 -38.32 -16.93 25.94
CA THR A 39 -37.96 -17.89 26.97
C THR A 39 -36.96 -17.26 27.94
N SER A 40 -37.49 -16.90 29.11
CA SER A 40 -36.69 -16.68 30.32
C SER A 40 -36.25 -18.01 30.93
N LYS A 41 -35.13 -17.95 31.68
CA LYS A 41 -34.66 -18.85 32.76
C LYS A 41 -33.45 -19.70 32.42
N ASN A 42 -32.31 -19.25 32.93
CA ASN A 42 -31.45 -20.05 33.80
C ASN A 42 -30.49 -19.10 34.57
N ILE A 43 -30.94 -18.65 35.74
CA ILE A 43 -30.04 -18.32 36.84
C ILE A 43 -30.58 -19.09 38.04
N GLU A 44 -29.67 -19.79 38.69
CA GLU A 44 -29.85 -20.77 39.74
C GLU A 44 -30.78 -20.30 40.87
N LYS A 45 -31.58 -21.24 41.33
CA LYS A 45 -32.17 -21.25 42.67
C LYS A 45 -31.03 -21.21 43.70
N LEU A 46 -30.86 -20.09 44.38
CA LEU A 46 -30.42 -20.11 45.77
C LEU A 46 -31.67 -20.06 46.66
N ASP A 47 -31.93 -21.17 47.33
CA ASP A 47 -32.86 -21.26 48.45
C ASP A 47 -32.42 -20.33 49.57
N LEU A 48 -33.25 -19.33 49.90
CA LEU A 48 -33.24 -18.66 51.19
C LEU A 48 -34.67 -18.67 51.72
N ARG A 49 -35.02 -19.83 52.30
CA ARG A 49 -36.21 -20.02 53.12
C ARG A 49 -35.96 -19.31 54.45
N ASN A 50 -36.90 -18.43 54.83
CA ASN A 50 -37.03 -17.73 56.12
C ASN A 50 -36.08 -16.57 56.38
N GLY A 51 -36.61 -15.35 56.22
CA GLY A 51 -35.97 -14.12 56.67
C GLY A 51 -36.57 -12.89 55.97
N TYR A 52 -37.83 -12.58 56.25
CA TYR A 52 -38.41 -11.30 55.87
C TYR A 52 -37.70 -10.21 56.68
N VAL A 53 -36.75 -9.49 56.06
CA VAL A 53 -36.23 -8.23 56.60
C VAL A 53 -36.90 -7.10 55.83
N PRO A 54 -37.95 -6.46 56.38
CA PRO A 54 -38.54 -5.29 55.74
C PRO A 54 -37.61 -4.10 55.93
N GLY A 55 -37.23 -3.46 54.82
CA GLY A 55 -36.57 -2.15 54.86
C GLY A 55 -35.08 -2.17 54.52
N LEU A 56 -34.76 -2.44 53.26
CA LEU A 56 -33.56 -1.85 52.64
C LEU A 56 -33.96 -1.43 51.22
N LEU A 57 -34.52 -0.22 51.14
CA LEU A 57 -34.49 0.56 49.90
C LEU A 57 -33.08 0.43 49.31
N PRO A 58 -32.90 0.14 48.00
CA PRO A 58 -31.57 0.14 47.41
C PRO A 58 -30.94 1.49 47.73
N SER A 59 -29.90 1.44 48.58
CA SER A 59 -29.28 2.65 49.14
C SER A 59 -28.92 3.57 47.99
N ARG A 60 -29.46 4.79 48.01
CA ARG A 60 -29.27 5.85 47.00
C ARG A 60 -27.79 6.04 46.63
N LYS A 61 -26.87 5.71 47.56
CA LYS A 61 -25.42 5.68 47.36
C LYS A 61 -24.94 4.65 46.33
N PHE A 62 -25.49 3.44 46.30
CA PHE A 62 -25.01 2.37 45.42
C PHE A 62 -25.34 2.65 43.94
N THR A 63 -26.46 3.30 43.67
CA THR A 63 -26.84 3.77 42.33
C THR A 63 -26.06 5.02 41.90
N GLU A 64 -25.65 5.88 42.83
CA GLU A 64 -24.75 7.01 42.56
C GLU A 64 -23.33 6.55 42.20
N ASP A 65 -22.78 5.58 42.93
CA ASP A 65 -21.44 5.07 42.67
C ASP A 65 -21.35 4.30 41.34
N GLN A 66 -22.38 3.52 40.98
CA GLN A 66 -22.49 2.89 39.66
C GLN A 66 -22.53 3.94 38.53
N LYS A 67 -23.34 5.01 38.66
CA LYS A 67 -23.37 6.11 37.68
C LYS A 67 -22.03 6.83 37.60
N LYS A 68 -21.31 7.00 38.71
CA LYS A 68 -19.99 7.65 38.75
C LYS A 68 -18.91 6.78 38.08
N ILE A 69 -18.96 5.46 38.25
CA ILE A 69 -18.10 4.50 37.56
C ILE A 69 -18.39 4.49 36.06
N GLU A 70 -19.65 4.48 35.65
CA GLU A 70 -20.04 4.52 34.23
C GLU A 70 -19.63 5.85 33.56
N LYS A 71 -19.78 6.97 34.26
CA LYS A 71 -19.33 8.29 33.79
C LYS A 71 -17.81 8.37 33.64
N ARG A 72 -17.04 7.78 34.58
CA ARG A 72 -15.58 7.64 34.47
C ARG A 72 -15.15 6.73 33.32
N LYS A 73 -15.85 5.60 33.11
CA LYS A 73 -15.62 4.72 31.95
C LYS A 73 -15.86 5.44 30.64
N LYS A 74 -16.98 6.17 30.52
CA LYS A 74 -17.30 6.99 29.33
C LYS A 74 -16.27 8.10 29.09
N ALA A 75 -15.77 8.75 30.15
CA ALA A 75 -14.71 9.75 30.02
C ALA A 75 -13.39 9.16 29.52
N ARG A 76 -12.94 8.02 30.11
CA ARG A 76 -11.74 7.31 29.66
C ARG A 76 -11.86 6.81 28.22
N LEU A 77 -13.04 6.33 27.84
CA LEU A 77 -13.32 5.88 26.47
C LEU A 77 -13.24 7.03 25.47
N ARG A 78 -13.79 8.21 25.81
CA ARG A 78 -13.66 9.42 24.97
C ARG A 78 -12.21 9.86 24.82
N THR A 79 -11.44 9.89 25.91
CA THR A 79 -10.01 10.25 25.86
C THR A 79 -9.22 9.27 24.99
N ALA A 80 -9.47 7.97 25.12
CA ALA A 80 -8.85 6.94 24.28
C ALA A 80 -9.23 7.09 22.80
N MET A 81 -10.49 7.39 22.48
CA MET A 81 -10.92 7.65 21.09
C MET A 81 -10.27 8.89 20.50
N THR A 82 -10.13 9.99 21.25
CA THR A 82 -9.43 11.19 20.76
C THR A 82 -7.95 10.94 20.49
N GLN A 83 -7.28 10.15 21.33
CA GLN A 83 -5.87 9.77 21.11
C GLN A 83 -5.72 8.91 19.86
N LEU A 84 -6.60 7.92 19.66
CA LEU A 84 -6.58 7.07 18.47
C LEU A 84 -6.84 7.87 17.18
N SER A 85 -7.75 8.84 17.22
CA SER A 85 -8.05 9.72 16.08
C SER A 85 -6.84 10.56 15.67
N ASN A 86 -6.17 11.18 16.64
CA ASN A 86 -4.95 11.96 16.39
C ASN A 86 -3.82 11.08 15.84
N CYS A 87 -3.58 9.90 16.45
CA CYS A 87 -2.59 8.94 15.96
C CYS A 87 -2.85 8.50 14.52
N THR A 88 -4.12 8.26 14.16
CA THR A 88 -4.50 7.85 12.80
C THR A 88 -4.20 8.97 11.80
N ARG A 89 -4.55 10.22 12.12
CA ARG A 89 -4.25 11.36 11.24
C ARG A 89 -2.75 11.57 11.06
N THR A 90 -1.97 11.48 12.14
CA THR A 90 -0.51 11.60 12.08
C THR A 90 0.10 10.49 11.21
N LEU A 91 -0.37 9.25 11.34
CA LEU A 91 0.11 8.12 10.54
C LEU A 91 -0.10 8.35 9.03
N GLY A 92 -1.25 8.92 8.63
CA GLY A 92 -1.52 9.28 7.24
C GLY A 92 -0.53 10.33 6.69
N ILE A 93 -0.23 11.37 7.46
CA ILE A 93 0.73 12.41 7.07
C ILE A 93 2.15 11.84 6.96
N VAL A 94 2.57 11.06 7.96
CA VAL A 94 3.89 10.39 7.97
C VAL A 94 4.05 9.51 6.74
N THR A 95 2.99 8.80 6.34
CA THR A 95 3.00 7.96 5.13
C THR A 95 3.30 8.78 3.87
N VAL A 96 2.67 9.95 3.70
CA VAL A 96 2.93 10.83 2.54
C VAL A 96 4.40 11.27 2.51
N ILE A 97 4.92 11.69 3.67
CA ILE A 97 6.31 12.15 3.79
C ILE A 97 7.29 11.02 3.44
N LEU A 98 7.06 9.82 3.99
CA LEU A 98 7.89 8.65 3.71
C LEU A 98 7.85 8.27 2.22
N LEU A 99 6.68 8.38 1.58
CA LEU A 99 6.53 8.05 0.17
C LEU A 99 7.21 9.05 -0.75
N LEU A 100 7.15 10.36 -0.44
CA LEU A 100 7.88 11.40 -1.16
C LEU A 100 9.40 11.25 -0.99
N LEU A 101 9.85 10.97 0.24
CA LEU A 101 11.26 10.72 0.51
C LEU A 101 11.75 9.47 -0.23
N SER A 102 10.95 8.41 -0.22
CA SER A 102 11.20 7.17 -0.97
C SER A 102 11.36 7.43 -2.47
N PHE A 103 10.43 8.18 -3.07
CA PHE A 103 10.49 8.59 -4.47
C PHE A 103 11.78 9.36 -4.77
N ALA A 104 12.09 10.39 -3.97
CA ALA A 104 13.27 11.22 -4.16
C ALA A 104 14.57 10.41 -4.07
N LEU A 105 14.70 9.55 -3.04
CA LEU A 105 15.88 8.69 -2.88
C LEU A 105 16.04 7.69 -4.03
N THR A 106 14.94 7.10 -4.48
CA THR A 106 14.95 6.18 -5.63
C THR A 106 15.39 6.90 -6.91
N LEU A 107 14.85 8.09 -7.17
CA LEU A 107 15.17 8.86 -8.36
C LEU A 107 16.62 9.39 -8.34
N VAL A 108 17.07 9.93 -7.20
CA VAL A 108 18.45 10.41 -7.04
C VAL A 108 19.41 9.24 -7.19
N GLY A 109 19.16 8.12 -6.50
CA GLY A 109 19.97 6.93 -6.61
C GLY A 109 20.07 6.43 -8.04
N ALA A 110 18.96 6.37 -8.77
CA ALA A 110 18.92 5.95 -10.18
C ALA A 110 19.62 6.91 -11.15
N ALA A 111 19.50 8.22 -10.94
CA ALA A 111 20.08 9.23 -11.83
C ALA A 111 21.61 9.34 -11.70
N THR A 112 22.17 8.97 -10.55
CA THR A 112 23.60 9.15 -10.26
C THR A 112 24.47 8.00 -10.79
N PRO A 113 25.70 8.29 -11.27
CA PRO A 113 26.60 7.32 -11.91
C PRO A 113 27.32 6.34 -10.96
N TYR A 114 26.95 6.29 -9.67
CA TYR A 114 27.70 5.60 -8.63
C TYR A 114 26.98 4.34 -8.13
N TRP A 115 26.51 3.49 -9.06
CA TRP A 115 25.89 2.22 -8.67
C TRP A 115 26.92 1.14 -8.40
N PHE A 116 27.93 1.05 -9.27
CA PHE A 116 28.98 0.04 -9.20
C PHE A 116 30.33 0.67 -9.51
N ASP A 117 31.36 0.25 -8.79
CA ASP A 117 32.74 0.52 -9.18
C ASP A 117 33.35 -0.75 -9.80
N VAL A 118 33.99 -0.56 -10.94
CA VAL A 118 34.66 -1.62 -11.70
C VAL A 118 36.03 -1.08 -12.13
N GLY A 119 37.06 -1.34 -11.31
CA GLY A 119 38.41 -0.80 -11.54
C GLY A 119 38.41 0.73 -11.45
N SER A 120 38.85 1.40 -12.52
CA SER A 120 38.91 2.87 -12.62
C SER A 120 37.65 3.50 -13.25
N TYR A 121 36.50 2.82 -13.14
CA TYR A 121 35.23 3.31 -13.66
C TYR A 121 34.10 3.17 -12.63
N THR A 122 33.24 4.17 -12.58
CA THR A 122 31.94 4.10 -11.91
C THR A 122 30.84 3.95 -12.94
N LYS A 123 29.92 3.02 -12.73
CA LYS A 123 28.81 2.74 -13.63
C LYS A 123 27.51 3.07 -12.93
N GLY A 124 26.64 3.83 -13.60
CA GLY A 124 25.25 4.04 -13.20
C GLY A 124 24.27 3.49 -14.23
N LEU A 125 22.99 3.81 -14.06
CA LEU A 125 21.94 3.35 -14.98
C LEU A 125 22.05 3.98 -16.37
N PHE A 126 22.38 5.27 -16.44
CA PHE A 126 22.33 6.05 -17.69
C PHE A 126 23.70 6.41 -18.25
N GLN A 127 24.72 6.45 -17.39
CA GLN A 127 26.05 6.92 -17.74
C GLN A 127 27.08 6.13 -16.94
N TYR A 128 28.31 6.09 -17.45
CA TYR A 128 29.47 5.64 -16.70
C TYR A 128 30.54 6.71 -16.75
N CYS A 129 31.37 6.76 -15.71
CA CYS A 129 32.40 7.79 -15.57
C CYS A 129 33.74 7.14 -15.25
N SER A 130 34.82 7.62 -15.88
CA SER A 130 36.19 7.27 -15.50
C SER A 130 36.58 8.02 -14.23
N THR A 131 37.08 7.30 -13.22
CA THR A 131 37.59 7.91 -11.98
C THR A 131 38.94 8.59 -12.15
N GLU A 132 39.70 8.22 -13.20
CA GLU A 132 41.02 8.79 -13.49
C GLU A 132 40.92 10.13 -14.23
N ASN A 133 40.08 10.21 -15.26
CA ASN A 133 40.02 11.37 -16.15
C ASN A 133 38.75 12.22 -15.97
N SER A 134 37.84 11.82 -15.08
CA SER A 134 36.55 12.51 -14.84
C SER A 134 35.66 12.69 -16.09
N VAL A 135 35.88 11.87 -17.11
CA VAL A 135 35.07 11.84 -18.33
C VAL A 135 33.89 10.90 -18.10
N CYS A 136 32.68 11.36 -18.42
CA CYS A 136 31.46 10.56 -18.38
C CYS A 136 30.90 10.38 -19.78
N ASP A 137 30.55 9.15 -20.11
CA ASP A 137 29.97 8.76 -21.38
C ASP A 137 28.65 7.99 -21.16
N ASP A 138 27.85 7.89 -22.21
CA ASP A 138 26.60 7.15 -22.20
C ASP A 138 26.83 5.65 -21.95
N VAL A 139 25.88 5.02 -21.26
CA VAL A 139 25.92 3.60 -20.92
C VAL A 139 26.11 2.68 -22.14
N SER A 140 25.63 3.09 -23.30
CA SER A 140 25.73 2.33 -24.55
C SER A 140 27.16 2.06 -25.01
N ALA A 141 28.13 2.88 -24.60
CA ALA A 141 29.52 2.72 -25.04
C ALA A 141 30.23 1.49 -24.43
N TYR A 142 29.77 1.00 -23.27
CA TYR A 142 30.38 -0.17 -22.62
C TYR A 142 29.51 -1.44 -22.61
N LEU A 143 28.22 -1.33 -22.95
CA LEU A 143 27.33 -2.48 -23.06
C LEU A 143 27.62 -3.22 -24.37
N THR A 144 28.60 -4.12 -24.35
CA THR A 144 29.10 -4.81 -25.56
C THR A 144 28.26 -6.02 -25.97
N THR A 145 27.57 -6.67 -25.04
CA THR A 145 26.76 -7.86 -25.31
C THR A 145 25.26 -7.56 -25.34
N ASP A 146 24.50 -8.31 -26.14
CA ASP A 146 23.04 -8.16 -26.20
C ASP A 146 22.36 -8.50 -24.86
N LYS A 147 22.92 -9.48 -24.13
CA LYS A 147 22.49 -9.81 -22.77
C LYS A 147 22.65 -8.59 -21.85
N ALA A 148 23.82 -7.94 -21.84
CA ALA A 148 24.06 -6.77 -21.01
C ALA A 148 23.12 -5.61 -21.39
N LYS A 149 22.96 -5.31 -22.69
CA LYS A 149 22.04 -4.27 -23.18
C LYS A 149 20.60 -4.52 -22.75
N SER A 150 20.12 -5.76 -22.89
CA SER A 150 18.75 -6.15 -22.54
C SER A 150 18.51 -6.02 -21.03
N THR A 151 19.42 -6.57 -20.21
CA THR A 151 19.34 -6.46 -18.75
C THR A 151 19.33 -5.01 -18.30
N TRP A 152 20.23 -4.16 -18.84
CA TRP A 152 20.32 -2.77 -18.42
C TRP A 152 19.04 -1.99 -18.74
N ARG A 153 18.47 -2.20 -19.93
CA ARG A 153 17.19 -1.60 -20.32
C ARG A 153 16.05 -2.05 -19.42
N LEU A 154 16.01 -3.34 -19.07
CA LEU A 154 14.99 -3.89 -18.19
C LEU A 154 15.11 -3.32 -16.77
N VAL A 155 16.31 -3.25 -16.20
CA VAL A 155 16.58 -2.66 -14.88
C VAL A 155 16.20 -1.18 -14.86
N THR A 156 16.64 -0.42 -15.86
CA THR A 156 16.32 1.01 -16.00
C THR A 156 14.81 1.23 -16.07
N SER A 157 14.11 0.42 -16.87
CA SER A 157 12.66 0.52 -17.01
C SER A 157 11.95 0.17 -15.71
N LEU A 158 12.37 -0.90 -15.03
CA LEU A 158 11.78 -1.31 -13.74
C LEU A 158 11.93 -0.24 -12.67
N VAL A 159 13.11 0.37 -12.54
CA VAL A 159 13.38 1.42 -11.54
C VAL A 159 12.59 2.69 -11.86
N LEU A 160 12.55 3.13 -13.13
CA LEU A 160 11.81 4.31 -13.54
C LEU A 160 10.29 4.14 -13.43
N VAL A 161 9.76 2.98 -13.83
CA VAL A 161 8.35 2.64 -13.64
C VAL A 161 8.02 2.59 -12.16
N GLY A 162 8.88 1.98 -11.35
CA GLY A 162 8.73 1.95 -9.90
C GLY A 162 8.65 3.34 -9.29
N ALA A 163 9.62 4.22 -9.59
CA ALA A 163 9.63 5.60 -9.14
C ALA A 163 8.37 6.37 -9.60
N SER A 164 7.94 6.17 -10.85
CA SER A 164 6.72 6.80 -11.38
C SER A 164 5.46 6.36 -10.65
N LEU A 165 5.33 5.06 -10.35
CA LEU A 165 4.22 4.53 -9.57
C LEU A 165 4.22 5.06 -8.13
N LEU A 166 5.39 5.23 -7.50
CA LEU A 166 5.49 5.85 -6.17
C LEU A 166 5.03 7.31 -6.18
N LEU A 167 5.35 8.07 -7.23
CA LEU A 167 4.86 9.43 -7.40
C LEU A 167 3.33 9.45 -7.57
N ILE A 168 2.78 8.59 -8.42
CA ILE A 168 1.33 8.45 -8.60
C ILE A 168 0.65 8.08 -7.28
N ALA A 169 1.19 7.12 -6.54
CA ALA A 169 0.69 6.73 -5.23
C ALA A 169 0.70 7.90 -4.24
N SER A 170 1.72 8.76 -4.27
CA SER A 170 1.80 9.95 -3.43
C SER A 170 0.68 10.94 -3.75
N VAL A 171 0.44 11.21 -5.03
CA VAL A 171 -0.67 12.07 -5.46
C VAL A 171 -2.02 11.47 -5.04
N CYS A 172 -2.22 10.17 -5.29
CA CYS A 172 -3.43 9.45 -4.86
C CYS A 172 -3.63 9.53 -3.35
N LEU A 173 -2.58 9.36 -2.55
CA LEU A 173 -2.65 9.43 -1.10
C LEU A 173 -3.01 10.84 -0.61
N CYS A 174 -2.44 11.89 -1.22
CA CYS A 174 -2.80 13.27 -0.92
C CYS A 174 -4.30 13.53 -1.18
N CYS A 175 -4.79 13.07 -2.34
CA CYS A 175 -6.22 13.14 -2.68
C CYS A 175 -7.08 12.33 -1.69
N PHE A 176 -6.62 11.15 -1.28
CA PHE A 176 -7.32 10.31 -0.32
C PHE A 176 -7.46 11.02 1.04
N LEU A 177 -6.43 11.70 1.52
CA LEU A 177 -6.43 12.37 2.84
C LEU A 177 -7.31 13.63 2.86
N ASN A 178 -7.47 14.33 1.73
CA ASN A 178 -8.28 15.55 1.63
C ASN A 178 -9.80 15.31 1.74
N GLY A 179 -10.27 14.08 1.54
CA GLY A 179 -11.69 13.78 1.66
C GLY A 179 -12.21 13.99 3.09
N LYS A 180 -13.37 14.63 3.24
CA LYS A 180 -14.05 14.77 4.54
C LYS A 180 -15.00 13.59 4.85
N GLU A 181 -15.53 12.95 3.80
CA GLU A 181 -16.53 11.89 3.95
C GLU A 181 -15.96 10.50 3.66
N VAL A 182 -16.49 9.49 4.35
CA VAL A 182 -16.11 8.09 4.17
C VAL A 182 -17.22 7.37 3.42
N THR A 183 -17.02 7.27 2.11
CA THR A 183 -17.87 6.50 1.20
C THR A 183 -17.17 5.19 0.82
N TYR A 184 -17.94 4.22 0.33
CA TYR A 184 -17.39 2.97 -0.22
C TYR A 184 -16.34 3.24 -1.31
N ALA A 185 -16.60 4.22 -2.17
CA ALA A 185 -15.69 4.67 -3.22
C ALA A 185 -14.32 5.11 -2.66
N ARG A 186 -14.29 5.78 -1.50
CA ARG A 186 -13.03 6.16 -0.85
C ARG A 186 -12.26 4.96 -0.33
N GLY A 187 -12.96 3.96 0.22
CA GLY A 187 -12.36 2.68 0.60
C GLY A 187 -11.67 2.01 -0.58
N CYS A 188 -12.36 1.90 -1.72
CA CYS A 188 -11.79 1.40 -2.97
C CYS A 188 -10.57 2.21 -3.41
N PHE A 189 -10.65 3.54 -3.38
CA PHE A 189 -9.54 4.42 -3.76
C PHE A 189 -8.30 4.22 -2.87
N GLY A 190 -8.49 4.01 -1.55
CA GLY A 190 -7.40 3.68 -0.64
C GLY A 190 -6.76 2.31 -0.95
N VAL A 191 -7.56 1.30 -1.29
CA VAL A 191 -7.05 -0.02 -1.71
C VAL A 191 -6.29 0.08 -3.04
N THR A 192 -6.79 0.84 -4.01
CA THR A 192 -6.07 1.09 -5.26
C THR A 192 -4.71 1.76 -5.00
N THR A 193 -4.67 2.74 -4.08
CA THR A 193 -3.42 3.39 -3.68
C THR A 193 -2.42 2.38 -3.08
N LEU A 194 -2.88 1.46 -2.21
CA LEU A 194 -2.04 0.39 -1.66
C LEU A 194 -1.44 -0.51 -2.75
N ILE A 195 -2.24 -0.88 -3.76
CA ILE A 195 -1.78 -1.71 -4.89
C ILE A 195 -0.70 -0.97 -5.70
N ILE A 196 -0.89 0.32 -5.96
CA ILE A 196 0.09 1.14 -6.68
C ILE A 196 1.39 1.26 -5.86
N MET A 197 1.30 1.45 -4.55
CA MET A 197 2.48 1.52 -3.66
C MET A 197 3.30 0.22 -3.72
N ILE A 198 2.67 -0.94 -3.55
CA ILE A 198 3.40 -2.22 -3.54
C ILE A 198 3.93 -2.59 -4.93
N ALA A 199 3.21 -2.24 -5.99
CA ALA A 199 3.70 -2.40 -7.36
C ALA A 199 4.91 -1.50 -7.64
N GLY A 200 4.87 -0.24 -7.20
CA GLY A 200 5.97 0.71 -7.32
C GLY A 200 7.22 0.26 -6.55
N SER A 201 7.04 -0.17 -5.30
CA SER A 201 8.13 -0.70 -4.49
C SER A 201 8.71 -1.99 -5.08
N GLY A 202 7.84 -2.91 -5.50
CA GLY A 202 8.23 -4.22 -6.03
C GLY A 202 8.98 -4.12 -7.35
N THR A 203 8.57 -3.22 -8.24
CA THR A 203 9.27 -2.98 -9.52
C THR A 203 10.64 -2.33 -9.31
N ALA A 204 10.75 -1.32 -8.43
CA ALA A 204 12.04 -0.71 -8.10
C ALA A 204 13.02 -1.72 -7.48
N ILE A 205 12.57 -2.49 -6.46
CA ILE A 205 13.38 -3.55 -5.84
C ILE A 205 13.72 -4.63 -6.88
N GLY A 206 12.76 -5.02 -7.72
CA GLY A 206 12.96 -6.01 -8.78
C GLY A 206 14.08 -5.62 -9.74
N GLY A 207 14.17 -4.34 -10.12
CA GLY A 207 15.30 -3.83 -10.91
C GLY A 207 16.65 -4.05 -10.22
N MET A 208 16.74 -3.76 -8.91
CA MET A 208 17.97 -3.97 -8.12
C MET A 208 18.36 -5.44 -8.03
N VAL A 209 17.38 -6.32 -7.82
CA VAL A 209 17.59 -7.77 -7.74
C VAL A 209 18.11 -8.30 -9.06
N VAL A 210 17.44 -7.99 -10.18
CA VAL A 210 17.87 -8.41 -11.52
C VAL A 210 19.29 -7.95 -11.79
N MET A 211 19.61 -6.71 -11.42
CA MET A 211 20.94 -6.16 -11.62
C MET A 211 22.02 -6.89 -10.83
N THR A 212 21.74 -7.17 -9.55
CA THR A 212 22.65 -7.91 -8.68
C THR A 212 22.85 -9.33 -9.19
N THR A 213 21.78 -10.02 -9.60
CA THR A 213 21.86 -11.37 -10.14
C THR A 213 22.70 -11.42 -11.42
N TYR A 214 22.53 -10.44 -12.33
CA TYR A 214 23.34 -10.35 -13.54
C TYR A 214 24.84 -10.32 -13.22
N TYR A 215 25.23 -9.51 -12.23
CA TYR A 215 26.63 -9.37 -11.86
C TYR A 215 27.21 -10.57 -11.10
N ILE A 216 26.39 -11.25 -10.29
CA ILE A 216 26.78 -12.52 -9.67
C ILE A 216 27.04 -13.58 -10.76
N ASP A 217 26.16 -13.67 -11.74
CA ASP A 217 26.25 -14.66 -12.83
C ASP A 217 27.42 -14.38 -13.79
N ASP A 218 27.78 -13.11 -13.99
CA ASP A 218 28.87 -12.70 -14.90
C ASP A 218 30.27 -12.85 -14.27
N GLY A 219 30.34 -13.20 -12.98
CA GLY A 219 31.59 -13.50 -12.27
C GLY A 219 32.58 -12.34 -12.17
N GLN A 220 32.14 -11.10 -12.42
CA GLN A 220 33.00 -9.92 -12.33
C GLN A 220 33.23 -9.51 -10.88
N SER A 221 34.41 -8.99 -10.57
CA SER A 221 34.64 -8.28 -9.30
C SER A 221 34.05 -6.88 -9.39
N TYR A 222 32.90 -6.66 -8.77
CA TYR A 222 32.25 -5.36 -8.65
C TYR A 222 32.09 -4.99 -7.18
N THR A 223 32.13 -3.69 -6.89
CA THR A 223 31.75 -3.16 -5.59
C THR A 223 30.52 -2.28 -5.75
N LEU A 224 29.48 -2.56 -4.97
CA LEU A 224 28.30 -1.69 -4.91
C LEU A 224 28.69 -0.35 -4.29
N ASN A 225 28.22 0.74 -4.89
CA ASN A 225 28.54 2.09 -4.44
C ASN A 225 27.27 2.80 -3.92
N TRP A 226 27.43 3.98 -3.30
CA TRP A 226 26.44 4.62 -2.44
C TRP A 226 25.09 4.86 -3.13
N SER A 227 25.05 5.12 -4.44
CA SER A 227 23.80 5.44 -5.11
C SER A 227 22.92 4.21 -5.36
N TYR A 228 23.54 3.04 -5.51
CA TYR A 228 22.82 1.77 -5.48
C TYR A 228 22.10 1.61 -4.13
N TYR A 229 22.81 1.82 -3.02
CA TYR A 229 22.23 1.75 -1.68
C TYR A 229 21.15 2.82 -1.46
N LEU A 230 21.36 4.04 -1.97
CA LEU A 230 20.36 5.11 -1.88
C LEU A 230 19.06 4.72 -2.60
N CYS A 231 19.16 4.13 -3.79
CA CYS A 231 18.03 3.62 -4.53
C CYS A 231 17.33 2.46 -3.80
N ALA A 232 18.10 1.52 -3.24
CA ALA A 232 17.56 0.39 -2.48
C ALA A 232 16.86 0.84 -1.19
N VAL A 233 17.43 1.80 -0.46
CA VAL A 233 16.80 2.41 0.73
C VAL A 233 15.54 3.17 0.34
N GLY A 234 15.57 3.94 -0.75
CA GLY A 234 14.40 4.59 -1.31
C GLY A 234 13.27 3.60 -1.55
N ALA A 235 13.54 2.53 -2.30
CA ALA A 235 12.56 1.49 -2.58
C ALA A 235 12.08 0.76 -1.30
N GLY A 236 12.98 0.44 -0.36
CA GLY A 236 12.62 -0.17 0.92
C GLY A 236 11.73 0.74 1.79
N LEU A 237 11.98 2.05 1.77
CA LEU A 237 11.16 3.03 2.50
C LEU A 237 9.71 3.07 1.99
N SER A 238 9.48 2.87 0.69
CA SER A 238 8.11 2.76 0.16
C SER A 238 7.36 1.54 0.68
N PHE A 239 8.06 0.44 0.96
CA PHE A 239 7.44 -0.74 1.59
C PHE A 239 7.02 -0.45 3.04
N LEU A 240 7.84 0.29 3.79
CA LEU A 240 7.46 0.77 5.13
C LEU A 240 6.26 1.72 5.07
N ALA A 241 6.24 2.62 4.09
CA ALA A 241 5.08 3.49 3.85
C ALA A 241 3.82 2.68 3.52
N PHE A 242 3.94 1.62 2.71
CA PHE A 242 2.84 0.70 2.43
C PHE A 242 2.30 0.05 3.71
N CYS A 243 3.17 -0.47 4.58
CA CYS A 243 2.77 -1.06 5.86
C CYS A 243 2.05 -0.03 6.75
N ALA A 244 2.60 1.17 6.86
CA ALA A 244 2.00 2.27 7.63
C ALA A 244 0.60 2.64 7.07
N PHE A 245 0.47 2.74 5.74
CA PHE A 245 -0.80 3.06 5.11
C PHE A 245 -1.83 1.94 5.25
N PHE A 246 -1.40 0.67 5.20
CA PHE A 246 -2.26 -0.47 5.42
C PHE A 246 -2.85 -0.46 6.84
N ILE A 247 -2.01 -0.20 7.84
CA ILE A 247 -2.45 -0.04 9.24
C ILE A 247 -3.40 1.16 9.35
N TYR A 248 -3.08 2.29 8.71
CA TYR A 248 -3.95 3.46 8.67
C TYR A 248 -5.34 3.11 8.12
N MET A 249 -5.41 2.42 6.97
CA MET A 249 -6.66 2.00 6.34
C MET A 249 -7.47 1.06 7.23
N TYR A 250 -6.79 0.12 7.91
CA TYR A 250 -7.42 -0.80 8.84
C TYR A 250 -8.04 -0.07 10.04
N LEU A 251 -7.28 0.82 10.70
CA LEU A 251 -7.76 1.62 11.83
C LEU A 251 -8.92 2.53 11.42
N PHE A 252 -8.81 3.16 10.25
CA PHE A 252 -9.84 4.02 9.69
C PHE A 252 -11.15 3.26 9.42
N ALA A 253 -11.06 2.06 8.85
CA ALA A 253 -12.23 1.20 8.63
C ALA A 253 -12.84 0.66 9.93
N TRP A 254 -12.00 0.34 10.92
CA TRP A 254 -12.46 -0.21 12.20
C TRP A 254 -13.16 0.84 13.07
N GLY A 255 -12.63 2.07 13.14
CA GLY A 255 -13.26 3.18 13.89
C GLY A 255 -14.71 3.42 13.47
N LYS A 256 -14.98 3.35 12.16
CA LYS A 256 -16.33 3.52 11.57
C LYS A 256 -17.34 2.44 11.93
N ARG A 257 -16.93 1.22 12.29
CA ARG A 257 -17.88 0.18 12.72
C ARG A 257 -18.44 0.49 14.11
N LYS A 258 -17.60 0.98 15.03
CA LYS A 258 -18.02 1.28 16.40
C LYS A 258 -18.99 2.46 16.52
N ASP A 259 -19.04 3.34 15.54
CA ASP A 259 -20.01 4.45 15.54
C ASP A 259 -21.42 4.01 15.09
N LYS A 260 -21.58 2.79 14.56
CA LYS A 260 -22.87 2.26 14.10
C LYS A 260 -23.54 1.28 15.08
N ASP A 261 -22.81 0.81 16.10
CA ASP A 261 -23.27 -0.11 17.15
C ASP A 261 -23.50 0.65 18.47
#